data_AF-A0A8T7FXE6-F1
#
_entry.id   AF-A0A8T7FXE6-F1
#
_cell.length_a   1.000
_cell.length_b   1.000
_cell.length_c   1.000
_cell.angle_alpha   90.00
_cell.angle_beta   90.00
_cell.angle_gamma   90.00
#
_symmetry.space_group_name_H-M   'P 1'
#
loop_
_entity.id
_entity.type
_entity.pdbx_description
1 polymer ?
#
loop_
_entity_poly.entity_id
_entity_poly.type
_entity_poly.pdbx_seq_one_letter_code
_entity_poly.pdbx_strand_id
1 'polypeptide(L)'
;MPDKNKVKVTIQGVRGGQLTIVGGNVVAQPFPEKITPKILREWWHDILKAYGKYSCCAFVLALPTDEQTIKYLTDFGKEIDLISGKDCLVIAMNDSQLMRYGFDENLWRIAINEQVSNGQSIKVANLFSIEYTEFPCMVLFQDIRNSEHLVISLRGMDVNEISQKMRSVFSIVQSAVAQKRNPLHELKHQKNKKELQSAGESIIGNLRSFAGKTFDTAMEAWIQATIKNA
;
A
#
# COMPACT_ATOMS: atom_id res chain seq x y z
N MET A 1 -22.51 13.66 -46.24
CA MET A 1 -22.09 14.16 -44.93
C MET A 1 -23.24 13.95 -43.95
N PRO A 2 -23.23 12.90 -43.12
CA PRO A 2 -24.18 12.76 -42.03
C PRO A 2 -23.59 13.28 -40.71
N ASP A 3 -24.54 13.62 -39.85
CA ASP A 3 -24.45 14.49 -38.69
C ASP A 3 -23.74 13.84 -37.48
N LYS A 4 -23.13 14.67 -36.64
CA LYS A 4 -22.39 14.25 -35.44
C LYS A 4 -23.39 13.77 -34.39
N ASN A 5 -23.45 12.45 -34.19
CA ASN A 5 -24.15 11.80 -33.08
C ASN A 5 -23.74 12.40 -31.73
N LYS A 6 -24.61 13.23 -31.15
CA LYS A 6 -24.60 13.52 -29.72
C LYS A 6 -25.39 12.42 -29.01
N VAL A 7 -24.70 11.57 -28.25
CA VAL A 7 -25.37 10.64 -27.33
C VAL A 7 -25.52 11.35 -26.00
N LYS A 8 -26.76 11.62 -25.61
CA LYS A 8 -27.12 12.15 -24.29
C LYS A 8 -27.39 10.96 -23.39
N VAL A 9 -26.55 10.73 -22.38
CA VAL A 9 -26.76 9.69 -21.38
C VAL A 9 -27.35 10.34 -20.13
N THR A 10 -28.61 10.00 -19.84
CA THR A 10 -29.27 10.33 -18.58
C THR A 10 -29.16 9.11 -17.68
N ILE A 11 -28.54 9.25 -16.51
CA ILE A 11 -28.48 8.17 -15.51
C ILE A 11 -29.61 8.41 -14.50
N GLN A 12 -30.65 7.59 -14.58
CA GLN A 12 -31.63 7.45 -13.50
C GLN A 12 -31.20 6.30 -12.59
N GLY A 13 -31.22 6.57 -11.28
CA GLY A 13 -30.73 5.66 -10.25
C GLY A 13 -31.44 4.32 -10.24
N VAL A 14 -30.65 3.25 -10.19
CA VAL A 14 -31.14 1.89 -9.91
C VAL A 14 -30.11 1.18 -9.03
N ARG A 15 -30.57 0.70 -7.87
CA ARG A 15 -29.88 -0.31 -7.05
C ARG A 15 -29.91 -1.63 -7.82
N GLY A 16 -28.78 -2.31 -7.94
CA GLY A 16 -28.65 -3.60 -8.61
C GLY A 16 -27.98 -3.45 -9.98
N GLY A 17 -26.71 -3.83 -10.04
CA GLY A 17 -25.81 -3.45 -11.12
C GLY A 17 -26.12 -4.03 -12.50
N GLN A 18 -25.76 -3.26 -13.52
CA GLN A 18 -25.07 -3.74 -14.72
C GLN A 18 -24.41 -2.54 -15.41
N LEU A 19 -23.15 -2.68 -15.82
CA LEU A 19 -22.58 -1.82 -16.83
C LEU A 19 -21.77 -2.66 -17.82
N THR A 20 -22.21 -2.64 -19.07
CA THR A 20 -21.44 -3.10 -20.23
C THR A 20 -21.25 -1.90 -21.15
N ILE A 21 -20.03 -1.68 -21.61
CA ILE A 21 -19.78 -0.86 -22.80
C ILE A 21 -19.00 -1.77 -23.77
N VAL A 22 -19.26 -1.69 -25.08
CA VAL A 22 -18.51 -2.39 -26.16
C VAL A 22 -17.90 -1.35 -27.10
N GLY A 23 -16.61 -1.53 -27.43
CA GLY A 23 -15.74 -0.54 -28.08
C GLY A 23 -14.40 -0.34 -27.36
N GLY A 24 -13.64 -1.42 -27.13
CA GLY A 24 -12.32 -1.38 -26.47
C GLY A 24 -12.32 -1.63 -24.95
N ASN A 25 -13.37 -2.25 -24.42
CA ASN A 25 -13.74 -2.12 -23.02
C ASN A 25 -13.18 -3.18 -22.08
N VAL A 26 -12.70 -2.68 -20.95
CA VAL A 26 -12.48 -3.43 -19.71
C VAL A 26 -13.84 -3.99 -19.27
N VAL A 27 -13.98 -5.32 -19.30
CA VAL A 27 -15.15 -5.99 -18.75
C VAL A 27 -14.97 -6.04 -17.24
N ALA A 28 -15.73 -5.20 -16.56
CA ALA A 28 -15.84 -5.17 -15.11
C ALA A 28 -16.57 -6.41 -14.59
N GLN A 29 -15.99 -7.10 -13.59
CA GLN A 29 -16.65 -8.18 -12.87
C GLN A 29 -17.01 -7.76 -11.44
N PRO A 30 -18.27 -7.99 -11.00
CA PRO A 30 -18.75 -7.59 -9.69
C PRO A 30 -17.95 -8.24 -8.57
N PHE A 31 -17.76 -7.49 -7.47
CA PHE A 31 -17.13 -8.08 -6.29
C PHE A 31 -18.11 -9.07 -5.64
N PRO A 32 -17.66 -10.28 -5.28
CA PRO A 32 -18.55 -11.33 -4.80
C PRO A 32 -19.04 -11.05 -3.38
N GLU A 33 -20.34 -11.21 -3.12
CA GLU A 33 -20.93 -11.05 -1.78
C GLU A 33 -20.36 -12.04 -0.74
N LYS A 34 -19.91 -13.22 -1.20
CA LYS A 34 -19.19 -14.20 -0.39
C LYS A 34 -17.87 -14.53 -1.07
N ILE A 35 -16.76 -14.09 -0.46
CA ILE A 35 -15.42 -14.44 -0.96
C ILE A 35 -15.11 -15.87 -0.52
N THR A 36 -15.12 -16.80 -1.46
CA THR A 36 -14.52 -18.12 -1.28
C THR A 36 -13.11 -18.13 -1.91
N PRO A 37 -12.19 -19.03 -1.50
CA PRO A 37 -10.89 -19.16 -2.15
C PRO A 37 -10.97 -19.39 -3.67
N LYS A 38 -12.02 -20.10 -4.14
CA LYS A 38 -12.29 -20.31 -5.56
C LYS A 38 -12.60 -19.00 -6.27
N ILE A 39 -13.49 -18.21 -5.68
CA ILE A 39 -13.91 -16.93 -6.22
C ILE A 39 -12.74 -15.93 -6.24
N LEU A 40 -11.93 -15.88 -5.18
CA LEU A 40 -10.71 -15.06 -5.14
C LEU A 40 -9.74 -15.47 -6.27
N ARG A 41 -9.60 -16.77 -6.53
CA ARG A 41 -8.73 -17.29 -7.58
C ARG A 41 -9.23 -16.93 -8.98
N GLU A 42 -10.52 -17.08 -9.23
CA GLU A 42 -11.16 -16.69 -10.50
C GLU A 42 -11.00 -15.19 -10.73
N TRP A 43 -11.31 -14.41 -9.71
CA TRP A 43 -11.10 -12.97 -9.68
C TRP A 43 -9.66 -12.55 -9.96
N TRP A 44 -8.68 -13.23 -9.35
CA TRP A 44 -7.26 -12.98 -9.63
C TRP A 44 -6.86 -13.33 -11.06
N HIS A 45 -7.38 -14.44 -11.56
CA HIS A 45 -7.13 -14.87 -12.92
C HIS A 45 -7.60 -13.81 -13.93
N ASP A 46 -8.76 -13.20 -13.66
CA ASP A 46 -9.29 -12.12 -14.47
C ASP A 46 -8.44 -10.85 -14.39
N ILE A 47 -7.91 -10.49 -13.21
CA ILE A 47 -6.94 -9.40 -13.07
C ILE A 47 -5.71 -9.64 -13.94
N LEU A 48 -5.09 -10.82 -13.81
CA LEU A 48 -3.87 -11.16 -14.56
C LEU A 48 -4.11 -11.16 -16.07
N LYS A 49 -5.30 -11.60 -16.48
CA LYS A 49 -5.72 -11.60 -17.90
C LYS A 49 -5.94 -10.18 -18.42
N ALA A 50 -6.56 -9.30 -17.63
CA ALA A 50 -6.89 -7.93 -18.03
C ALA A 50 -5.68 -6.98 -18.00
N TYR A 51 -4.78 -7.14 -17.02
CA TYR A 51 -3.77 -6.13 -16.72
C TYR A 51 -2.31 -6.61 -16.87
N GLY A 52 -2.11 -7.86 -17.25
CA GLY A 52 -0.80 -8.45 -17.50
C GLY A 52 -0.12 -9.00 -16.25
N LYS A 53 1.16 -9.39 -16.42
CA LYS A 53 1.98 -9.94 -15.33
C LYS A 53 2.66 -8.81 -14.57
N TYR A 54 2.30 -8.65 -13.31
CA TYR A 54 3.05 -7.83 -12.36
C TYR A 54 3.92 -8.70 -11.48
N SER A 55 5.03 -8.15 -11.01
CA SER A 55 5.91 -8.83 -10.07
C SER A 55 5.46 -8.67 -8.62
N CYS A 56 4.62 -7.68 -8.34
CA CYS A 56 4.08 -7.38 -7.02
C CYS A 56 2.67 -6.80 -7.13
N CYS A 57 1.87 -6.98 -6.09
CA CYS A 57 0.52 -6.42 -5.95
C CYS A 57 0.38 -5.81 -4.56
N ALA A 58 -0.42 -4.76 -4.44
CA ALA A 58 -0.64 -4.06 -3.18
C ALA A 58 -2.12 -3.72 -2.99
N PHE A 59 -2.63 -3.97 -1.79
CA PHE A 59 -3.89 -3.41 -1.30
C PHE A 59 -3.56 -2.35 -0.24
N VAL A 60 -4.30 -1.24 -0.25
CA VAL A 60 -4.29 -0.31 0.89
C VAL A 60 -5.59 -0.48 1.64
N LEU A 61 -5.49 -0.90 2.90
CA LEU A 61 -6.62 -1.18 3.78
C LEU A 61 -6.77 -0.01 4.75
N ALA A 62 -7.94 0.62 4.68
CA ALA A 62 -8.32 1.76 5.51
C ALA A 62 -9.79 1.63 5.93
N LEU A 63 -10.09 2.09 7.14
CA LEU A 63 -11.42 2.29 7.71
C LEU A 63 -11.87 3.74 7.54
N PRO A 64 -13.17 4.06 7.66
CA PRO A 64 -13.66 5.44 7.58
C PRO A 64 -13.00 6.42 8.54
N THR A 65 -12.46 5.92 9.65
CA THR A 65 -11.74 6.71 10.67
C THR A 65 -10.29 7.05 10.28
N ASP A 66 -9.74 6.42 9.24
CA ASP A 66 -8.34 6.58 8.82
C ASP A 66 -8.17 7.78 7.87
N GLU A 67 -8.61 8.95 8.33
CA GLU A 67 -8.77 10.17 7.51
C GLU A 67 -7.52 10.53 6.69
N GLN A 68 -6.33 10.44 7.29
CA GLN A 68 -5.07 10.79 6.61
C GLN A 68 -4.74 9.81 5.47
N THR A 69 -5.02 8.51 5.68
CA THR A 69 -4.81 7.49 4.63
C THR A 69 -5.83 7.66 3.51
N ILE A 70 -7.10 7.89 3.85
CA ILE A 70 -8.15 8.15 2.85
C ILE A 70 -7.79 9.38 2.02
N LYS A 71 -7.42 10.48 2.68
CA LYS A 71 -6.98 11.71 2.02
C LYS A 71 -5.79 11.49 1.09
N TYR A 72 -4.79 10.74 1.55
CA TYR A 72 -3.65 10.39 0.69
C TYR A 72 -4.11 9.63 -0.55
N LEU A 73 -4.94 8.59 -0.38
CA LEU A 73 -5.44 7.78 -1.49
C LEU A 73 -6.26 8.63 -2.47
N THR A 74 -7.13 9.53 -2.01
CA THR A 74 -7.97 10.36 -2.89
C THR A 74 -7.19 11.45 -3.63
N ASP A 75 -6.26 12.11 -2.93
CA ASP A 75 -5.59 13.31 -3.45
C ASP A 75 -4.33 12.97 -4.24
N PHE A 76 -3.69 11.83 -3.95
CA PHE A 76 -2.40 11.44 -4.51
C PHE A 76 -2.48 10.18 -5.41
N GLY A 77 -3.66 9.84 -5.93
CA GLY A 77 -3.84 8.69 -6.84
C GLY A 77 -2.88 8.69 -8.04
N LYS A 78 -2.60 9.88 -8.63
CA LYS A 78 -1.61 10.04 -9.71
C LYS A 78 -0.19 9.70 -9.28
N GLU A 79 0.18 10.09 -8.06
CA GLU A 79 1.50 9.78 -7.53
C GLU A 79 1.62 8.27 -7.32
N ILE A 80 0.60 7.63 -6.73
CA ILE A 80 0.59 6.19 -6.47
C ILE A 80 0.87 5.40 -7.75
N ASP A 81 0.22 5.76 -8.86
CA ASP A 81 0.49 5.14 -10.16
C ASP A 81 1.92 5.34 -10.64
N LEU A 82 2.41 6.58 -10.56
CA LEU A 82 3.76 6.92 -11.00
C LEU A 82 4.81 6.11 -10.22
N ILE A 83 4.64 6.00 -8.90
CA ILE A 83 5.60 5.32 -8.04
C ILE A 83 5.45 3.80 -8.10
N SER A 84 4.24 3.25 -8.31
CA SER A 84 4.06 1.80 -8.47
C SER A 84 4.53 1.31 -9.83
N GLY A 85 4.40 2.15 -10.86
CA GLY A 85 4.83 1.89 -12.22
C GLY A 85 4.21 0.62 -12.80
N LYS A 86 5.00 -0.13 -13.58
CA LYS A 86 4.60 -1.42 -14.17
C LYS A 86 4.98 -2.62 -13.30
N ASP A 87 5.71 -2.38 -12.22
CA ASP A 87 6.30 -3.44 -11.40
C ASP A 87 5.35 -3.87 -10.26
N CYS A 88 4.51 -2.95 -9.79
CA CYS A 88 3.51 -3.23 -8.75
C CYS A 88 2.11 -2.79 -9.18
N LEU A 89 1.13 -3.69 -9.06
CA LEU A 89 -0.28 -3.35 -9.20
C LEU A 89 -0.86 -2.88 -7.87
N VAL A 90 -1.28 -1.62 -7.78
CA VAL A 90 -2.06 -1.13 -6.63
C VAL A 90 -3.54 -1.30 -6.92
N ILE A 91 -4.26 -1.91 -5.99
CA ILE A 91 -5.65 -2.34 -6.15
C ILE A 91 -6.53 -1.57 -5.17
N ALA A 92 -7.54 -0.88 -5.71
CA ALA A 92 -8.70 -0.43 -4.96
C ALA A 92 -9.93 -1.26 -5.33
N MET A 93 -10.78 -1.54 -4.35
CA MET A 93 -12.03 -2.30 -4.54
C MET A 93 -13.22 -1.38 -4.42
N ASN A 94 -14.17 -1.52 -5.33
CA ASN A 94 -15.47 -0.90 -5.22
C ASN A 94 -16.55 -1.99 -5.29
N ASP A 95 -17.84 -1.64 -5.25
CA ASP A 95 -18.90 -2.66 -5.16
C ASP A 95 -18.99 -3.58 -6.38
N SER A 96 -18.45 -3.14 -7.51
CA SER A 96 -18.64 -3.83 -8.79
C SER A 96 -17.37 -4.11 -9.56
N GLN A 97 -16.21 -3.58 -9.14
CA GLN A 97 -15.01 -3.50 -9.96
C GLN A 97 -13.75 -3.39 -9.11
N LEU A 98 -12.68 -3.85 -9.76
CA LEU A 98 -11.33 -3.45 -9.42
C LEU A 98 -10.88 -2.39 -10.37
N MET A 99 -10.25 -1.36 -9.82
CA MET A 99 -9.59 -0.37 -10.65
C MET A 99 -8.08 -0.54 -10.51
N ARG A 100 -7.44 -1.07 -11.55
CA ARG A 100 -6.05 -0.69 -11.84
C ARG A 100 -6.10 0.78 -12.23
N TYR A 101 -5.13 1.55 -11.74
CA TYR A 101 -4.93 2.88 -12.26
C TYR A 101 -4.69 2.86 -13.78
N GLY A 102 -5.59 3.54 -14.48
CA GLY A 102 -5.64 3.75 -15.93
C GLY A 102 -6.38 5.05 -16.23
N PHE A 103 -5.97 6.11 -15.53
CA PHE A 103 -6.19 7.53 -15.82
C PHE A 103 -7.63 8.09 -15.85
N ASP A 104 -8.44 7.74 -14.85
CA ASP A 104 -9.52 8.63 -14.41
C ASP A 104 -9.43 8.84 -12.90
N GLU A 105 -8.99 10.04 -12.52
CA GLU A 105 -8.84 10.46 -11.12
C GLU A 105 -10.17 10.46 -10.37
N ASN A 106 -11.28 10.76 -11.07
CA ASN A 106 -12.60 10.74 -10.46
C ASN A 106 -13.06 9.30 -10.19
N LEU A 107 -12.84 8.38 -11.13
CA LEU A 107 -13.14 6.96 -10.92
C LEU A 107 -12.34 6.39 -9.75
N TRP A 108 -11.06 6.76 -9.63
CA TRP A 108 -10.23 6.37 -8.49
C TRP A 108 -10.80 6.87 -7.16
N ARG A 109 -11.15 8.17 -7.06
CA ARG A 109 -11.76 8.74 -5.85
C ARG A 109 -13.07 8.04 -5.49
N ILE A 110 -13.92 7.75 -6.47
CA ILE A 110 -15.16 7.00 -6.27
C ILE A 110 -14.84 5.60 -5.72
N ALA A 111 -13.86 4.90 -6.32
CA ALA A 111 -13.47 3.57 -5.88
C ALA A 111 -13.00 3.55 -4.41
N ILE A 112 -12.15 4.51 -4.02
CA ILE A 112 -11.66 4.63 -2.64
C ILE A 112 -12.81 4.91 -1.66
N ASN A 113 -13.71 5.83 -2.01
CA ASN A 113 -14.85 6.15 -1.16
C ASN A 113 -15.79 4.95 -0.98
N GLU A 114 -16.06 4.20 -2.04
CA GLU A 114 -16.84 2.96 -1.97
C GLU A 114 -16.12 1.88 -1.17
N GLN A 115 -14.82 1.69 -1.38
CA GLN A 115 -14.00 0.71 -0.64
C GLN A 115 -14.16 0.87 0.87
N VAL A 116 -14.03 2.13 1.31
CA VAL A 116 -14.04 2.54 2.71
C VAL A 116 -15.46 2.46 3.27
N SER A 117 -16.44 3.02 2.57
CA SER A 117 -17.82 3.11 3.05
C SER A 117 -18.49 1.73 3.14
N ASN A 118 -18.16 0.82 2.23
CA ASN A 118 -18.79 -0.49 2.12
C ASN A 118 -18.01 -1.60 2.85
N GLY A 119 -16.98 -1.24 3.62
CA GLY A 119 -16.19 -2.18 4.41
C GLY A 119 -15.43 -3.21 3.57
N GLN A 120 -15.08 -2.88 2.32
CA GLN A 120 -14.37 -3.82 1.45
C GLN A 120 -12.97 -4.12 2.01
N SER A 121 -12.31 -3.13 2.62
CA SER A 121 -11.03 -3.31 3.32
C SER A 121 -11.11 -4.40 4.40
N ILE A 122 -12.24 -4.52 5.09
CA ILE A 122 -12.48 -5.55 6.13
C ILE A 122 -12.59 -6.94 5.49
N LYS A 123 -13.28 -7.06 4.36
CA LYS A 123 -13.43 -8.34 3.66
C LYS A 123 -12.07 -8.88 3.19
N VAL A 124 -11.20 -8.01 2.67
CA VAL A 124 -9.84 -8.38 2.31
C VAL A 124 -9.00 -8.73 3.52
N ALA A 125 -9.10 -7.97 4.61
CA ALA A 125 -8.38 -8.30 5.84
C ALA A 125 -8.74 -9.70 6.35
N ASN A 126 -10.04 -10.02 6.40
CA ASN A 126 -10.52 -11.35 6.81
C ASN A 126 -9.99 -12.46 5.92
N LEU A 127 -9.90 -12.22 4.61
CA LEU A 127 -9.43 -13.21 3.63
C LEU A 127 -7.97 -13.59 3.83
N PHE A 128 -7.15 -12.61 4.23
CA PHE A 128 -5.71 -12.79 4.42
C PHE A 128 -5.31 -12.87 5.90
N SER A 129 -6.29 -12.99 6.80
CA SER A 129 -6.06 -13.07 8.26
C SER A 129 -5.29 -11.87 8.82
N ILE A 130 -5.58 -10.68 8.31
CA ILE A 130 -5.00 -9.41 8.74
C ILE A 130 -5.83 -8.86 9.90
N GLU A 131 -5.18 -8.51 10.99
CA GLU A 131 -5.88 -8.02 12.17
C GLU A 131 -6.33 -6.56 11.99
N TYR A 132 -7.46 -6.20 12.59
CA TYR A 132 -7.91 -4.79 12.64
C TYR A 132 -6.88 -3.87 13.32
N THR A 133 -6.07 -4.43 14.24
CA THR A 133 -4.95 -3.77 14.90
C THR A 133 -3.82 -3.40 13.94
N GLU A 134 -3.86 -3.78 12.67
CA GLU A 134 -2.88 -3.38 11.66
C GLU A 134 -3.33 -2.16 10.83
N PHE A 135 -4.61 -1.77 10.89
CA PHE A 135 -5.15 -0.65 10.12
C PHE A 135 -4.67 0.73 10.64
N PRO A 136 -4.49 1.73 9.74
CA PRO A 136 -4.42 1.59 8.28
C PRO A 136 -3.10 0.92 7.86
N CYS A 137 -3.13 0.10 6.80
CA CYS A 137 -1.95 -0.59 6.28
C CYS A 137 -1.94 -0.75 4.77
N MET A 138 -0.74 -0.99 4.23
CA MET A 138 -0.54 -1.52 2.88
C MET A 138 -0.12 -2.98 2.96
N VAL A 139 -0.76 -3.83 2.18
CA VAL A 139 -0.54 -5.27 2.15
C VAL A 139 0.03 -5.64 0.79
N LEU A 140 1.25 -6.18 0.77
CA LEU A 140 1.93 -6.56 -0.48
C LEU A 140 1.95 -8.06 -0.67
N PHE A 141 1.74 -8.46 -1.92
CA PHE A 141 1.73 -9.84 -2.39
C PHE A 141 2.65 -9.96 -3.59
N GLN A 142 3.42 -11.04 -3.66
CA GLN A 142 4.06 -11.43 -4.92
C GLN A 142 3.02 -12.06 -5.86
N ASP A 143 2.16 -12.90 -5.29
CA ASP A 143 1.05 -13.57 -5.95
C ASP A 143 -0.06 -13.73 -4.92
N ILE A 144 -1.23 -13.11 -5.13
CA ILE A 144 -2.32 -13.15 -4.15
C ILE A 144 -2.94 -14.55 -3.99
N ARG A 145 -2.59 -15.50 -4.88
CA ARG A 145 -2.94 -16.92 -4.72
C ARG A 145 -2.14 -17.58 -3.61
N ASN A 146 -1.01 -16.99 -3.25
CA ASN A 146 -0.22 -17.37 -2.09
C ASN A 146 -0.72 -16.56 -0.89
N SER A 147 -0.85 -17.21 0.27
CA SER A 147 -1.17 -16.54 1.52
C SER A 147 0.00 -15.72 2.06
N GLU A 148 1.21 -15.91 1.54
CA GLU A 148 2.38 -15.10 1.88
C GLU A 148 2.18 -13.64 1.45
N HIS A 149 2.21 -12.75 2.43
CA HIS A 149 2.08 -11.33 2.24
C HIS A 149 2.93 -10.56 3.26
N LEU A 150 3.16 -9.28 2.97
CA LEU A 150 3.84 -8.36 3.88
C LEU A 150 2.91 -7.20 4.22
N VAL A 151 2.66 -7.00 5.51
CA VAL A 151 1.91 -5.86 6.03
C VAL A 151 2.87 -4.72 6.37
N ILE A 152 2.57 -3.53 5.84
CA ILE A 152 3.26 -2.28 6.12
C ILE A 152 2.26 -1.34 6.79
N SER A 153 2.45 -1.11 8.09
CA SER A 153 1.61 -0.19 8.86
C SER A 153 1.79 1.26 8.36
N LEU A 154 0.66 1.96 8.27
CA LEU A 154 0.53 3.39 7.99
C LEU A 154 -0.07 4.14 9.20
N ARG A 155 -0.22 3.45 10.34
CA ARG A 155 -0.85 3.99 11.53
C ARG A 155 -0.06 5.17 12.09
N GLY A 156 -0.80 6.22 12.45
CA GLY A 156 -0.24 7.42 13.08
C GLY A 156 0.58 8.29 12.13
N MET A 157 0.61 7.98 10.84
CA MET A 157 1.32 8.77 9.83
C MET A 157 0.40 9.86 9.28
N ASP A 158 0.95 11.06 9.09
CA ASP A 158 0.31 12.09 8.28
C ASP A 158 0.44 11.81 6.77
N VAL A 159 -0.23 12.60 5.93
CA VAL A 159 -0.21 12.43 4.47
C VAL A 159 1.21 12.46 3.88
N ASN A 160 2.11 13.31 4.40
CA ASN A 160 3.47 13.42 3.91
C ASN A 160 4.30 12.20 4.29
N GLU A 161 4.15 11.72 5.52
CA GLU A 161 4.79 10.50 6.01
C GLU A 161 4.31 9.27 5.23
N ILE A 162 3.00 9.18 4.95
CA ILE A 162 2.43 8.13 4.10
C ILE A 162 3.05 8.21 2.69
N SER A 163 3.10 9.39 2.08
CA SER A 163 3.72 9.57 0.76
C SER A 163 5.19 9.12 0.73
N GLN A 164 5.99 9.55 1.71
CA GLN A 164 7.40 9.13 1.81
C GLN A 164 7.53 7.62 2.01
N LYS A 165 6.67 7.03 2.85
CA LYS A 165 6.65 5.59 3.08
C LYS A 165 6.32 4.82 1.80
N MET A 166 5.30 5.25 1.06
CA MET A 166 4.89 4.65 -0.21
C MET A 166 6.01 4.73 -1.25
N ARG A 167 6.62 5.91 -1.45
CA ARG A 167 7.78 6.08 -2.35
C ARG A 167 8.93 5.15 -2.00
N SER A 168 9.27 5.05 -0.71
CA SER A 168 10.32 4.15 -0.25
C SER A 168 9.98 2.69 -0.55
N VAL A 169 8.75 2.26 -0.29
CA VAL A 169 8.32 0.87 -0.56
C VAL A 169 8.39 0.56 -2.04
N PHE A 170 7.78 1.39 -2.89
CA PHE A 170 7.76 1.10 -4.32
C PHE A 170 9.14 1.23 -4.98
N SER A 171 10.01 2.11 -4.48
CA SER A 171 11.41 2.15 -4.92
C SER A 171 12.14 0.83 -4.65
N ILE A 172 11.90 0.20 -3.50
CA ILE A 172 12.46 -1.11 -3.17
C ILE A 172 11.90 -2.19 -4.10
N VAL A 173 10.57 -2.16 -4.35
CA VAL A 173 9.92 -3.10 -5.29
C VAL A 173 10.53 -2.98 -6.68
N GLN A 174 10.60 -1.78 -7.24
CA GLN A 174 11.18 -1.52 -8.56
C GLN A 174 12.64 -1.99 -8.64
N SER A 175 13.45 -1.69 -7.62
CA SER A 175 14.84 -2.13 -7.56
C SER A 175 14.98 -3.65 -7.52
N ALA A 176 14.16 -4.33 -6.71
CA ALA A 176 14.14 -5.79 -6.64
C ALA A 176 13.74 -6.41 -7.99
N VAL A 177 12.70 -5.89 -8.63
CA VAL A 177 12.23 -6.36 -9.94
C VAL A 177 13.29 -6.16 -11.02
N ALA A 178 13.91 -4.97 -11.10
CA ALA A 178 14.98 -4.68 -12.05
C ALA A 178 16.18 -5.64 -11.90
N GLN A 179 16.44 -6.10 -10.68
CA GLN A 179 17.52 -7.03 -10.35
C GLN A 179 17.07 -8.50 -10.35
N LYS A 180 15.84 -8.80 -10.79
CA LYS A 180 15.23 -10.15 -10.80
C LYS A 180 15.21 -10.81 -9.42
N ARG A 181 15.08 -10.03 -8.35
CA ARG A 181 14.96 -10.47 -6.96
C ARG A 181 13.49 -10.45 -6.52
N ASN A 182 13.18 -11.20 -5.48
CA ASN A 182 11.83 -11.24 -4.89
C ASN A 182 11.56 -9.91 -4.12
N PRO A 183 10.53 -9.11 -4.51
CA PRO A 183 10.24 -7.85 -3.84
C PRO A 183 9.84 -7.99 -2.37
N LEU A 184 9.06 -9.02 -2.00
CA LEU A 184 8.65 -9.26 -0.63
C LEU A 184 9.84 -9.59 0.26
N HIS A 185 10.77 -10.41 -0.24
CA HIS A 185 11.99 -10.75 0.49
C HIS A 185 12.87 -9.52 0.74
N GLU A 186 13.03 -8.64 -0.25
CA GLU A 186 13.84 -7.42 -0.10
C GLU A 186 13.18 -6.44 0.90
N LEU A 187 11.87 -6.27 0.84
CA LEU A 187 11.13 -5.44 1.80
C LEU A 187 11.25 -5.98 3.23
N LYS A 188 11.12 -7.31 3.42
CA LYS A 188 11.29 -7.95 4.72
C LYS A 188 12.71 -7.78 5.26
N HIS A 189 13.72 -7.96 4.41
CA HIS A 189 15.12 -7.73 4.76
C HIS A 189 15.36 -6.28 5.21
N GLN A 190 14.81 -5.29 4.50
CA GLN A 190 14.93 -3.89 4.91
C GLN A 190 14.17 -3.57 6.20
N LYS A 191 12.97 -4.14 6.40
CA LYS A 191 12.20 -3.98 7.64
C LYS A 191 13.02 -4.47 8.85
N ASN A 192 13.55 -5.69 8.75
CA ASN A 192 14.39 -6.28 9.80
C ASN A 192 15.65 -5.43 10.07
N LYS A 193 16.29 -4.91 9.01
CA LYS A 193 17.46 -4.04 9.17
C LYS A 193 17.12 -2.76 9.94
N LYS A 194 15.99 -2.12 9.65
CA LYS A 194 15.55 -0.91 10.36
C LYS A 194 15.20 -1.20 11.82
N GLU A 195 14.52 -2.31 12.08
CA GLU A 195 14.18 -2.75 13.45
C GLU A 195 15.43 -3.06 14.28
N LEU A 196 16.45 -3.69 13.68
CA LEU A 196 17.73 -3.93 14.34
C LEU A 196 18.47 -2.63 14.66
N GLN A 197 18.43 -1.64 13.75
CA GLN A 197 19.03 -0.34 13.97
C GLN A 197 18.34 0.43 15.10
N SER A 198 17.00 0.47 15.12
CA SER A 198 16.25 1.16 16.18
C SER A 198 16.38 0.46 17.54
N ALA A 199 16.41 -0.88 17.56
CA ALA A 199 16.70 -1.64 18.78
C ALA A 199 18.13 -1.37 19.28
N GLY A 200 19.10 -1.32 18.37
CA GLY A 200 20.48 -0.97 18.69
C GLY A 200 20.63 0.44 19.28
N GLU A 201 19.96 1.43 18.70
CA GLU A 201 19.95 2.81 19.23
C GLU A 201 19.26 2.90 20.60
N SER A 202 18.18 2.16 20.82
CA SER A 202 17.49 2.08 22.12
C SER A 202 18.35 1.38 23.20
N ILE A 203 19.10 0.35 22.83
CA ILE A 203 20.05 -0.32 23.73
C ILE A 203 21.22 0.62 24.06
N ILE A 204 21.72 1.39 23.10
CA ILE A 204 22.79 2.39 23.32
C ILE A 204 22.27 3.54 24.20
N GLY A 205 21.02 3.99 24.01
CA GLY A 205 20.38 5.01 24.84
C GLY A 205 20.20 4.58 26.30
N ASN A 206 19.89 3.31 26.54
CA ASN A 206 19.75 2.73 27.87
C ASN A 206 21.10 2.31 28.52
N LEU A 207 22.14 2.02 27.73
CA LEU A 207 23.50 1.84 28.26
C LEU A 207 24.15 3.17 28.64
N ARG A 208 23.82 4.28 27.96
CA ARG A 208 24.32 5.62 28.31
C ARG A 208 23.82 6.10 29.68
N SER A 209 22.63 5.68 30.11
CA SER A 209 22.11 6.01 31.44
C SER A 209 22.73 5.16 32.56
N PHE A 210 23.33 4.02 32.24
CA PHE A 210 23.97 3.13 33.22
C PHE A 210 25.51 3.31 33.30
N ALA A 211 26.15 3.77 32.22
CA ALA A 211 27.59 3.99 32.13
C ALA A 211 28.03 5.47 32.18
N GLY A 212 27.09 6.41 32.33
CA GLY A 212 27.35 7.86 32.30
C GLY A 212 28.33 8.35 33.38
N LYS A 213 28.31 7.77 34.59
CA LYS A 213 29.19 8.26 35.67
C LYS A 213 30.66 7.88 35.51
N THR A 214 30.96 6.73 34.90
CA THR A 214 32.35 6.24 34.79
C THR A 214 33.06 6.82 33.57
N PHE A 215 32.34 7.02 32.47
CA PHE A 215 32.92 7.59 31.25
C PHE A 215 33.14 9.11 31.38
N ASP A 216 32.21 9.84 32.02
CA ASP A 216 32.38 11.28 32.26
C ASP A 216 33.59 11.56 33.17
N THR A 217 33.80 10.73 34.20
CA THR A 217 34.97 10.85 35.09
C THR A 217 36.29 10.57 34.36
N ALA A 218 36.33 9.57 33.47
CA ALA A 218 37.53 9.26 32.70
C ALA A 218 37.84 10.33 31.64
N MET A 219 36.80 10.95 31.07
CA MET A 219 36.93 12.01 30.07
C MET A 219 37.35 13.35 30.69
N GLU A 220 36.83 13.69 31.87
CA GLU A 220 37.33 14.84 32.66
C GLU A 220 38.78 14.69 33.08
N ALA A 221 39.18 13.49 33.52
CA ALA A 221 40.58 13.20 33.88
C ALA A 221 41.53 13.35 32.68
N TRP A 222 41.11 12.91 31.49
CA TRP A 222 41.91 13.04 30.27
C TRP A 222 42.04 14.50 29.80
N ILE A 223 40.95 15.29 29.87
CA ILE A 223 40.98 16.72 29.52
C ILE A 223 41.88 17.50 30.50
N GLN A 224 41.78 17.24 31.81
CA GLN A 224 42.65 17.86 32.83
C GLN A 224 44.13 17.52 32.61
N ALA A 225 44.45 16.28 32.25
CA ALA A 225 45.82 15.83 32.02
C ALA A 225 46.44 16.44 30.75
N THR A 226 45.61 16.76 29.74
CA THR A 226 46.09 17.31 28.46
C THR A 226 46.24 18.83 28.52
N ILE A 227 45.40 19.54 29.29
CA ILE A 227 45.47 21.00 29.40
C ILE A 227 46.54 21.47 30.42
N LYS A 228 46.85 20.69 31.47
CA LYS A 228 47.89 21.06 32.45
C LYS A 228 49.33 20.81 32.00
N ASN A 229 49.53 20.07 30.90
CA ASN A 229 50.86 19.73 30.37
C ASN A 229 51.18 20.46 29.05
N ALA A 230 50.40 21.47 28.69
CA ALA A 230 50.67 22.43 27.62
C ALA A 230 50.97 23.81 28.24
#